data_AF-A0AAE3MKQ1-F1
#
_entry.id   AF-A0AAE3MKQ1-F1
#
_cell.length_a   1.000
_cell.length_b   1.000
_cell.length_c   1.000
_cell.angle_alpha   90.00
_cell.angle_beta   90.00
_cell.angle_gamma   90.00
#
_symmetry.space_group_name_H-M   'P 1'
#
loop_
_entity.id
_entity.type
_entity.pdbx_description
1 polymer ?
#
loop_
_entity_poly.entity_id
_entity_poly.type
_entity_poly.pdbx_seq_one_letter_code
_entity_poly.pdbx_strand_id
1 'polypeptide(L)'
;MSSRNKAKTKIPLEQHEQLEYAQQRIIQKKKLYRHFVFFLVGSLFFVVLNKAFHYGGDYDWYLWAILAWLFLLFMHTIQVFFLDPFMGQEWERKQREQLVAKQQERIAALQKEVQNEMQDPDTNKKKA
;
A
#
# COMPACT_ATOMS: atom_id res chain seq x y z
N MET A 1 6.14 -50.78 -2.05
CA MET A 1 5.06 -49.79 -2.23
C MET A 1 5.14 -48.76 -1.10
N SER A 2 5.51 -47.51 -1.38
CA SER A 2 5.51 -46.43 -0.37
C SER A 2 4.67 -45.28 -0.89
N SER A 3 3.41 -45.25 -0.47
CA SER A 3 2.47 -44.18 -0.79
C SER A 3 2.74 -43.02 0.17
N ARG A 4 3.51 -42.03 -0.30
CA ARG A 4 3.62 -40.73 0.38
C ARG A 4 2.34 -39.94 0.10
N ASN A 5 1.35 -40.10 0.97
CA ASN A 5 0.20 -39.20 1.03
C ASN A 5 0.70 -37.80 1.40
N LYS A 6 0.87 -36.94 0.39
CA LYS A 6 1.04 -35.51 0.61
C LYS A 6 -0.32 -34.95 1.02
N ALA A 7 -0.56 -34.92 2.33
CA ALA A 7 -1.64 -34.12 2.88
C ALA A 7 -1.40 -32.68 2.46
N LYS A 8 -2.18 -32.22 1.48
CA LYS A 8 -2.18 -30.83 1.00
C LYS A 8 -2.71 -30.01 2.16
N THR A 9 -1.83 -29.40 2.94
CA THR A 9 -2.17 -28.53 4.06
C THR A 9 -3.02 -27.39 3.50
N LYS A 10 -4.34 -27.52 3.60
CA LYS A 10 -5.28 -26.44 3.29
C LYS A 10 -5.14 -25.45 4.45
N ILE A 11 -4.16 -24.56 4.34
CA ILE A 11 -4.10 -23.39 5.20
C ILE A 11 -5.46 -22.68 5.02
N PRO A 12 -6.24 -22.45 6.10
CA PRO A 12 -7.53 -21.79 5.99
C PRO A 12 -7.35 -20.47 5.24
N LEU A 13 -8.26 -20.17 4.31
CA LEU A 13 -8.13 -19.06 3.35
C LEU A 13 -7.81 -17.72 4.03
N GLU A 14 -8.34 -17.48 5.23
CA GLU A 14 -8.02 -16.32 6.08
C GLU A 14 -6.54 -16.22 6.47
N GLN A 15 -5.89 -17.34 6.82
CA GLN A 15 -4.47 -17.32 7.16
C GLN A 15 -3.60 -17.04 5.93
N HIS A 16 -4.09 -17.40 4.73
CA HIS A 16 -3.42 -17.07 3.48
C HIS A 16 -3.42 -15.56 3.20
N GLU A 17 -4.55 -14.88 3.41
CA GLU A 17 -4.65 -13.42 3.28
C GLU A 17 -3.77 -12.68 4.29
N GLN A 18 -3.72 -13.14 5.55
CA GLN A 18 -2.87 -12.53 6.57
C GLN A 18 -1.38 -12.66 6.23
N LEU A 19 -0.97 -13.78 5.65
CA LEU A 19 0.40 -14.01 5.19
C LEU A 19 0.74 -13.17 3.97
N GLU A 20 -0.14 -13.07 2.97
CA GLU A 20 0.05 -12.19 1.82
C GLU A 20 0.14 -10.72 2.23
N TYR A 21 -0.70 -10.31 3.18
CA TYR A 21 -0.65 -8.97 3.76
C TYR A 21 0.70 -8.67 4.43
N ALA A 22 1.19 -9.61 5.25
CA ALA A 22 2.50 -9.49 5.89
C ALA A 22 3.64 -9.39 4.86
N GLN A 23 3.56 -10.16 3.77
CA GLN A 23 4.54 -10.10 2.68
C GLN A 23 4.52 -8.76 1.93
N GLN A 24 3.35 -8.21 1.64
CA GLN A 24 3.23 -6.91 0.98
C GLN A 24 3.84 -5.78 1.82
N ARG A 25 3.65 -5.82 3.14
CA ARG A 25 4.28 -4.86 4.07
C ARG A 25 5.80 -4.94 4.03
N ILE A 26 6.38 -6.14 3.90
CA ILE A 26 7.83 -6.33 3.79
C ILE A 26 8.35 -5.78 2.44
N ILE A 27 7.62 -6.01 1.35
CA ILE A 27 8.01 -5.52 0.01
C ILE A 27 8.00 -3.99 -0.05
N GLN A 28 7.01 -3.35 0.55
CA GLN A 28 6.94 -1.88 0.64
C GLN A 28 8.13 -1.31 1.43
N LYS A 29 8.44 -1.90 2.59
CA LYS A 29 9.64 -1.53 3.37
C LYS A 29 10.92 -1.73 2.55
N LYS A 30 11.03 -2.82 1.79
CA LYS A 30 12.22 -3.11 0.96
C LYS A 30 12.38 -2.10 -0.18
N LYS A 31 11.28 -1.63 -0.78
CA LYS A 31 11.29 -0.60 -1.82
C LYS A 31 11.82 0.72 -1.27
N LEU A 32 11.45 1.09 -0.05
CA LEU A 32 11.97 2.26 0.66
C LEU A 32 13.50 2.20 0.81
N TYR A 33 14.02 1.09 1.36
CA TYR A 33 15.46 0.90 1.52
C TYR A 33 16.22 0.95 0.20
N ARG A 34 15.67 0.37 -0.87
CA ARG A 34 16.29 0.46 -2.21
C ARG A 34 16.42 1.91 -2.68
N HIS A 35 15.38 2.73 -2.52
CA HIS A 35 15.46 4.14 -2.89
C HIS A 35 16.49 4.89 -2.05
N PHE A 36 16.55 4.63 -0.74
CA PHE A 36 17.57 5.20 0.14
C PHE A 36 18.99 4.86 -0.30
N VAL A 37 19.25 3.62 -0.71
CA VAL A 37 20.56 3.18 -1.22
C VAL A 37 20.91 3.86 -2.54
N PHE A 38 19.99 3.91 -3.51
CA PHE A 38 20.23 4.63 -4.78
C PHE A 38 20.48 6.13 -4.53
N PHE A 39 19.77 6.71 -3.58
CA PHE A 39 19.92 8.11 -3.21
C PHE A 39 21.31 8.40 -2.62
N LEU A 40 21.78 7.55 -1.68
CA LEU A 40 23.14 7.62 -1.13
C LEU A 40 24.21 7.51 -2.21
N VAL A 41 24.06 6.57 -3.14
CA VAL A 41 24.99 6.38 -4.25
C VAL A 41 24.99 7.60 -5.17
N GLY A 42 23.82 8.17 -5.49
CA GLY A 42 23.72 9.38 -6.30
C GLY A 42 24.34 10.60 -5.61
N SER A 43 24.17 10.75 -4.29
CA SER A 43 24.82 11.81 -3.52
C SER A 43 26.35 11.69 -3.56
N LEU A 44 26.88 10.47 -3.39
CA LEU A 44 28.31 10.20 -3.52
C LEU A 44 28.81 10.51 -4.94
N PHE A 45 28.04 10.17 -5.97
CA PHE A 45 28.34 10.46 -7.36
C PHE A 45 28.45 11.98 -7.63
N PHE A 46 27.57 12.80 -7.05
CA PHE A 46 27.64 14.26 -7.15
C PHE A 46 28.90 14.85 -6.50
N VAL A 47 29.31 14.32 -5.34
CA VAL A 47 30.55 14.74 -4.65
C VAL A 47 31.77 14.39 -5.50
N VAL A 48 31.81 13.18 -6.07
CA VAL A 48 32.89 12.74 -6.95
C VAL A 48 32.92 13.56 -8.23
N LEU A 49 31.76 13.83 -8.87
CA LEU A 49 31.68 14.69 -10.04
C LEU A 49 32.23 16.09 -9.76
N ASN A 50 31.82 16.72 -8.65
CA ASN A 50 32.33 18.03 -8.25
C ASN A 50 33.87 18.00 -8.15
N LYS A 51 34.41 17.01 -7.44
CA LYS A 51 35.85 16.89 -7.19
C LYS A 51 36.65 16.43 -8.41
N ALA A 52 36.08 15.62 -9.29
CA ALA A 52 36.75 15.04 -10.46
C ALA A 52 36.75 15.98 -11.66
N PHE A 53 35.69 16.78 -11.85
CA PHE A 53 35.61 17.63 -13.02
C PHE A 53 36.42 18.91 -12.90
N HIS A 54 36.65 19.46 -11.70
CA HIS A 54 37.47 20.69 -11.48
C HIS A 54 37.20 21.78 -12.55
N TYR A 55 35.96 21.86 -13.05
CA TYR A 55 35.67 22.50 -14.33
C TYR A 55 35.02 23.82 -14.06
N GLY A 56 35.78 24.91 -14.04
CA GLY A 56 35.19 26.24 -13.89
C GLY A 56 36.25 27.24 -13.48
N GLY A 57 36.52 28.21 -14.35
CA GLY A 57 37.02 29.51 -13.92
C GLY A 57 35.99 30.22 -13.04
N ASP A 58 35.86 31.54 -13.15
CA ASP A 58 35.03 32.44 -12.31
C ASP A 58 33.51 32.13 -12.17
N TYR A 59 33.01 30.98 -12.63
CA TYR A 59 31.60 30.59 -12.54
C TYR A 59 31.33 29.33 -11.69
N ASP A 60 30.63 29.54 -10.59
CA ASP A 60 30.25 28.53 -9.58
C ASP A 60 29.07 27.62 -10.02
N TRP A 61 29.21 26.91 -11.14
CA TRP A 61 28.17 25.99 -11.63
C TRP A 61 27.77 24.89 -10.62
N TYR A 62 28.66 24.55 -9.68
CA TYR A 62 28.38 23.55 -8.63
C TYR A 62 27.22 23.98 -7.73
N LEU A 63 26.96 25.29 -7.57
CA LEU A 63 25.82 25.79 -6.82
C LEU A 63 24.50 25.34 -7.45
N TRP A 64 24.38 25.42 -8.77
CA TRP A 64 23.21 24.96 -9.51
C TRP A 64 23.06 23.43 -9.44
N ALA A 65 24.17 22.70 -9.51
CA ALA A 65 24.19 21.25 -9.36
C ALA A 65 23.69 20.80 -7.96
N ILE A 66 24.18 21.45 -6.90
CA ILE A 66 23.76 21.18 -5.52
C ILE A 66 22.30 21.58 -5.31
N LEU A 67 21.88 22.74 -5.83
CA LEU A 67 20.50 23.22 -5.70
C LEU A 67 19.49 22.26 -6.37
N ALA A 68 19.79 21.81 -7.59
CA ALA A 68 18.96 20.83 -8.30
C ALA A 68 18.92 19.48 -7.58
N TRP A 69 20.06 19.02 -7.07
CA TRP A 69 20.14 17.76 -6.34
C TRP A 69 19.38 17.81 -5.01
N LEU A 70 19.50 18.92 -4.28
CA LEU A 70 18.83 19.15 -3.01
C LEU A 70 17.31 19.30 -3.19
N PHE A 71 16.87 19.92 -4.30
CA PHE A 71 15.45 19.99 -4.66
C PHE A 71 14.84 18.60 -4.92
N LEU A 72 15.53 17.75 -5.70
CA LEU A 72 15.09 16.37 -5.96
C LEU A 72 15.03 15.54 -4.68
N LEU A 73 16.04 15.67 -3.80
CA LEU A 73 16.07 15.04 -2.48
C LEU A 73 14.85 15.47 -1.66
N PHE A 74 14.62 16.78 -1.55
CA PHE A 74 13.53 17.34 -0.77
C PHE A 74 12.17 16.82 -1.24
N MET A 75 11.89 16.90 -2.54
CA MET A 75 10.65 16.37 -3.12
C MET A 75 10.48 14.87 -2.85
N HIS A 76 11.55 14.09 -3.00
CA HIS A 76 11.52 12.65 -2.74
C HIS A 76 11.25 12.32 -1.27
N THR A 77 11.89 13.06 -0.34
CA THR A 77 11.65 12.86 1.10
C THR A 77 10.21 13.16 1.49
N ILE A 78 9.61 14.25 0.99
CA ILE A 78 8.21 14.55 1.27
C ILE A 78 7.30 13.45 0.74
N GLN A 79 7.51 13.00 -0.51
CA GLN A 79 6.69 11.97 -1.12
C GLN A 79 6.71 10.65 -0.32
N VAL A 80 7.90 10.25 0.12
CA VAL A 80 8.10 8.96 0.77
C VAL A 80 7.77 9.00 2.27
N PHE A 81 8.05 10.10 2.98
CA PHE A 81 7.78 10.22 4.42
C PHE A 81 6.38 10.72 4.74
N PHE A 82 5.80 11.59 3.92
CA PHE A 82 4.49 12.16 4.18
C PHE A 82 3.40 11.50 3.34
N LEU A 83 3.57 11.38 2.01
CA LEU A 83 2.48 10.88 1.16
C LEU A 83 2.30 9.36 1.24
N ASP A 84 3.38 8.58 1.21
CA ASP A 84 3.33 7.11 1.23
C ASP A 84 2.69 6.51 2.50
N PRO A 85 3.02 6.94 3.75
CA PRO A 85 2.36 6.41 4.94
C PRO A 85 0.99 7.03 5.21
N PHE A 86 0.74 8.29 4.81
CA PHE A 86 -0.57 8.94 5.01
C PHE A 86 -1.65 8.43 4.05
N MET A 87 -1.28 8.14 2.80
CA MET A 87 -2.18 7.63 1.75
C MET A 87 -1.91 6.18 1.37
N GLY A 88 -1.15 5.48 2.23
CA GLY A 88 -0.75 4.10 2.02
C GLY A 88 -1.84 3.08 2.35
N GLN A 89 -1.44 1.81 2.31
CA GLN A 89 -2.29 0.64 2.48
C GLN A 89 -3.14 0.64 3.76
N GLU A 90 -2.71 1.36 4.81
CA GLU A 90 -3.48 1.49 6.06
C GLU A 90 -4.71 2.40 5.92
N TRP A 91 -4.58 3.51 5.20
CA TRP A 91 -5.72 4.39 4.90
C TRP A 91 -6.73 3.66 4.01
N GLU A 92 -6.24 2.97 2.98
CA GLU A 92 -7.07 2.13 2.10
C GLU A 92 -7.80 1.03 2.87
N ARG A 93 -7.12 0.33 3.78
CA ARG A 93 -7.73 -0.72 4.61
C ARG A 93 -8.81 -0.13 5.52
N LYS A 94 -8.54 1.01 6.15
CA LYS A 94 -9.52 1.70 7.00
C LYS A 94 -10.77 2.09 6.21
N GLN A 95 -10.61 2.54 4.96
CA GLN A 95 -11.74 2.83 4.08
C GLN A 95 -12.51 1.56 3.66
N ARG A 96 -11.80 0.48 3.30
CA ARG A 96 -12.43 -0.81 2.97
C ARG A 96 -13.22 -1.39 4.13
N GLU A 97 -12.66 -1.42 5.33
CA GLU A 97 -13.35 -1.91 6.52
C GLU A 97 -14.64 -1.13 6.79
N GLN A 98 -14.61 0.19 6.63
CA GLN A 98 -15.81 1.03 6.75
C GLN A 98 -16.87 0.74 5.68
N LEU A 99 -16.46 0.47 4.44
CA LEU A 99 -17.40 0.09 3.38
C LEU A 99 -18.00 -1.31 3.61
N VAL A 100 -17.18 -2.28 3.99
CA VAL A 100 -17.62 -3.66 4.25
C VAL A 100 -18.60 -3.69 5.43
N ALA A 101 -18.33 -2.94 6.51
CA ALA A 101 -19.25 -2.82 7.64
C ALA A 101 -20.64 -2.31 7.20
N LYS A 102 -20.68 -1.25 6.37
CA LYS A 102 -21.95 -0.72 5.81
C LYS A 102 -22.68 -1.73 4.92
N GLN A 103 -21.93 -2.52 4.15
CA GLN A 103 -22.52 -3.56 3.31
C GLN A 103 -23.11 -4.70 4.16
N GLN A 104 -22.43 -5.12 5.22
CA GLN A 104 -22.93 -6.13 6.17
C GLN A 104 -24.20 -5.66 6.88
N GLU A 105 -24.27 -4.41 7.31
CA GLU A 105 -25.48 -3.83 7.89
C GLU A 105 -26.67 -3.85 6.91
N ARG A 106 -26.44 -3.49 5.64
CA ARG A 106 -27.49 -3.59 4.59
C ARG A 106 -27.95 -5.03 4.35
N ILE A 107 -27.01 -5.98 4.30
CA ILE A 107 -27.36 -7.39 4.12
C ILE A 107 -28.19 -7.90 5.30
N ALA A 108 -27.83 -7.54 6.54
CA ALA A 108 -28.60 -7.92 7.72
C ALA A 108 -30.00 -7.31 7.72
N ALA A 109 -30.16 -6.06 7.27
CA ALA A 109 -31.46 -5.42 7.12
C ALA A 109 -32.34 -6.13 6.06
N LEU A 110 -31.77 -6.44 4.89
CA LEU A 110 -32.48 -7.18 3.83
C LEU A 110 -32.87 -8.59 4.28
N GLN A 111 -32.00 -9.29 5.00
CA GLN A 111 -32.32 -10.61 5.57
C GLN A 111 -33.49 -10.54 6.54
N LYS A 112 -33.57 -9.48 7.35
CA LYS A 112 -34.67 -9.25 8.27
C LYS A 112 -35.98 -8.93 7.55
N GLU A 113 -35.94 -8.14 6.48
CA GLU A 113 -37.10 -7.86 5.63
C GLU A 113 -37.62 -9.13 4.96
N VAL A 114 -36.75 -9.93 4.35
CA VAL A 114 -37.10 -11.21 3.72
C VAL A 114 -37.68 -12.19 4.74
N GLN A 115 -37.13 -12.25 5.96
CA GLN A 115 -37.67 -13.10 7.02
C GLN A 115 -39.06 -12.66 7.48
N ASN A 116 -39.31 -11.35 7.57
CA ASN A 116 -40.63 -10.81 7.87
C ASN A 116 -41.65 -11.12 6.75
N GLU A 117 -41.26 -10.97 5.47
CA GLU A 117 -42.12 -11.33 4.32
C GLU A 117 -42.43 -12.83 4.26
N MET A 118 -41.46 -13.70 4.60
CA MET A 118 -41.67 -15.15 4.65
C MET A 118 -42.49 -15.62 5.86
N GLN A 119 -42.54 -14.83 6.94
CA GLN A 119 -43.36 -15.13 8.12
C GLN A 119 -44.82 -14.68 7.98
N ASP A 120 -45.14 -13.80 7.03
CA ASP A 120 -46.51 -13.36 6.75
C ASP A 120 -46.90 -13.56 5.26
N PRO A 121 -47.22 -14.79 4.84
CA PRO A 121 -47.67 -15.07 3.48
C PRO A 121 -49.10 -14.57 3.18
N ASP A 122 -49.84 -14.01 4.14
CA ASP A 122 -51.29 -13.79 4.01
C ASP A 122 -51.78 -12.32 4.02
N THR A 123 -50.95 -11.30 4.30
CA THR A 123 -51.46 -9.91 4.36
C THR A 123 -51.41 -9.11 3.05
N ASN A 124 -50.68 -9.53 2.01
CA ASN A 124 -50.52 -8.72 0.78
C ASN A 124 -51.58 -9.00 -0.32
N LYS A 125 -52.36 -10.09 -0.25
CA LYS A 125 -53.40 -10.36 -1.26
C LYS A 125 -54.64 -9.45 -1.19
N LYS A 126 -54.74 -8.52 -0.23
CA LYS A 126 -55.92 -7.64 -0.05
C LYS A 126 -55.76 -6.21 -0.56
N LYS A 127 -54.64 -5.85 -1.22
CA LYS A 127 -54.37 -4.48 -1.69
C LYS A 127 -53.99 -4.38 -3.17
N ALA A 128 -54.46 -5.31 -4.00
CA ALA A 128 -54.45 -5.18 -5.46
C ALA A 128 -55.89 -5.08 -5.98
#